data_AF-D8DXE9-F1
#
_entry.id   AF-D8DXE9-F1
#
_cell.length_a   1.000
_cell.length_b   1.000
_cell.length_c   1.000
_cell.angle_alpha   90.00
_cell.angle_beta   90.00
_cell.angle_gamma   90.00
#
_symmetry.space_group_name_H-M   'P 1'
#
loop_
_entity.id
_entity.type
_entity.pdbx_description
1 polymer ?
#
loop_
_entity_poly.entity_id
_entity_poly.type
_entity_poly.pdbx_seq_one_letter_code
_entity_poly.pdbx_strand_id
1 'polypeptide(L)'
;MTISSNVFVTFSKKSINGKPYFHIESNQGGTDDVAFTYQDQQRGYIFGKNNGVIVGFGILDNQFKAYDLLCPNCYNESKYKNLTVNSNGQTYCSNCKRYYDLSTGLVASGEGGKAMIQYRASTSGPNGTLVIN
;
A
#
# COMPACT_ATOMS: atom_id res chain seq x y z
N MET A 1 4.49 15.78 -17.34
CA MET A 1 4.12 14.46 -16.78
C MET A 1 2.86 14.67 -15.97
N THR A 2 1.76 14.07 -16.39
CA THR A 2 0.47 14.15 -15.70
C THR A 2 0.58 13.41 -14.37
N ILE A 3 0.32 14.12 -13.27
CA ILE A 3 0.14 13.49 -11.96
C ILE A 3 -1.20 12.77 -12.05
N SER A 4 -1.18 11.44 -12.13
CA SER A 4 -2.41 10.65 -12.18
C SER A 4 -3.00 10.57 -10.78
N SER A 5 -3.76 11.61 -10.42
CA SER A 5 -4.56 11.65 -9.21
C SER A 5 -5.44 10.40 -9.13
N ASN A 6 -5.59 9.81 -7.95
CA ASN A 6 -6.38 8.60 -7.71
C ASN A 6 -5.79 7.27 -8.22
N VAL A 7 -4.51 7.26 -8.61
CA VAL A 7 -3.77 6.02 -8.89
C VAL A 7 -2.96 5.61 -7.67
N PHE A 8 -3.24 4.40 -7.20
CA PHE A 8 -2.58 3.77 -6.07
C PHE A 8 -2.04 2.40 -6.47
N VAL A 9 -0.84 2.11 -6.00
CA VAL A 9 -0.13 0.86 -6.25
C VAL A 9 0.16 0.20 -4.91
N THR A 10 -0.22 -1.07 -4.80
CA THR A 10 0.15 -1.93 -3.68
C THR A 10 1.47 -2.60 -4.02
N PHE A 11 2.48 -2.41 -3.17
CA PHE A 11 3.72 -3.16 -3.20
C PHE A 11 3.72 -4.17 -2.06
N SER A 12 3.92 -5.44 -2.38
CA SER A 12 4.00 -6.51 -1.38
C SER A 12 5.06 -7.54 -1.71
N LYS A 13 5.51 -8.31 -0.73
CA LYS A 13 6.37 -9.48 -0.98
C LYS A 13 5.51 -10.72 -1.21
N LYS A 14 5.86 -11.49 -2.23
CA LYS A 14 5.27 -12.79 -2.53
C LYS A 14 6.38 -13.83 -2.67
N SER A 15 6.09 -15.08 -2.30
CA SER A 15 6.99 -16.20 -2.57
C SER A 15 6.37 -17.07 -3.66
N ILE A 16 7.10 -17.29 -4.74
CA ILE A 16 6.69 -18.14 -5.86
C ILE A 16 7.74 -19.24 -5.98
N ASN A 17 7.34 -20.50 -5.76
CA ASN A 17 8.23 -21.67 -5.74
C ASN A 17 9.46 -21.48 -4.83
N GLY A 18 9.26 -20.86 -3.66
CA GLY A 18 10.32 -20.63 -2.67
C GLY A 18 11.26 -19.45 -2.97
N LYS A 19 11.07 -18.75 -4.10
CA LYS A 19 11.85 -17.56 -4.45
C LYS A 19 11.05 -16.29 -4.14
N PRO A 20 11.67 -15.24 -3.57
CA PRO A 20 10.98 -13.98 -3.28
C PRO A 20 10.80 -13.10 -4.52
N TYR A 21 9.62 -12.49 -4.63
CA TYR A 21 9.21 -11.55 -5.67
C TYR A 21 8.59 -10.30 -5.03
N PHE A 22 8.77 -9.16 -5.69
CA PHE A 22 7.93 -7.98 -5.46
C PHE A 22 6.66 -8.16 -6.27
N HIS A 23 5.54 -8.22 -5.58
CA HIS A 23 4.22 -8.21 -6.16
C HIS A 23 3.70 -6.77 -6.18
N ILE A 24 3.36 -6.30 -7.38
CA ILE A 24 2.91 -4.94 -7.66
C ILE A 24 1.50 -5.04 -8.21
N GLU A 25 0.55 -4.33 -7.61
CA GLU A 25 -0.85 -4.31 -8.05
C GLU A 25 -1.35 -2.87 -8.12
N SER A 26 -1.84 -2.44 -9.28
CA SER A 26 -2.43 -1.12 -9.48
C SER A 26 -3.94 -1.17 -9.28
N ASN A 27 -4.48 -0.16 -8.59
CA ASN A 27 -5.92 -0.01 -8.41
C ASN A 27 -6.68 0.27 -9.72
N GLN A 28 -5.98 0.70 -10.78
CA GLN A 28 -6.54 0.90 -12.12
C GLN A 28 -6.41 -0.37 -12.98
N GLY A 29 -6.04 -1.50 -12.38
CA GLY A 29 -5.74 -2.74 -13.07
C GLY A 29 -4.28 -2.85 -13.49
N GLY A 30 -3.86 -4.09 -13.72
CA GLY A 30 -2.48 -4.45 -13.98
C GLY A 30 -1.77 -4.95 -12.72
N THR A 31 -1.07 -6.06 -12.88
CA THR A 31 -0.28 -6.70 -11.84
C THR A 31 1.07 -7.07 -12.44
N ASP A 32 2.14 -6.97 -11.65
CA ASP A 32 3.45 -7.43 -12.04
C ASP A 32 4.14 -8.17 -10.87
N ASP A 33 4.93 -9.18 -11.22
CA ASP A 33 5.71 -9.99 -10.28
C ASP A 33 7.20 -9.88 -10.66
N VAL A 34 7.96 -9.08 -9.91
CA VAL A 34 9.38 -8.81 -10.19
C VAL A 34 10.26 -9.66 -9.28
N ALA A 35 11.10 -10.52 -9.86
CA ALA A 35 12.01 -11.36 -9.10
C ALA A 35 13.04 -10.53 -8.33
N PHE A 36 13.31 -10.91 -7.08
CA PHE A 36 14.36 -10.26 -6.30
C PHE A 36 15.72 -10.47 -6.98
N THR A 37 16.47 -9.39 -7.16
CA THR A 37 17.87 -9.47 -7.56
C THR A 37 18.74 -9.94 -6.38
N TYR A 38 19.99 -10.30 -6.67
CA TYR A 38 20.96 -10.60 -5.62
C TYR A 38 21.13 -9.43 -4.64
N GLN A 39 21.12 -8.18 -5.15
CA GLN A 39 21.22 -7.00 -4.31
C GLN A 39 19.98 -6.83 -3.42
N ASP A 40 18.79 -7.19 -3.91
CA ASP A 40 17.55 -7.14 -3.12
C ASP A 40 17.52 -8.14 -1.98
N GLN A 41 18.15 -9.31 -2.16
CA GLN A 41 18.26 -10.31 -1.11
C GLN A 41 19.22 -9.88 0.01
N GLN A 42 20.23 -9.07 -0.33
CA GLN A 42 21.20 -8.54 0.62
C GLN A 42 20.68 -7.29 1.36
N ARG A 43 19.73 -6.57 0.75
CA ARG A 43 19.11 -5.38 1.36
C ARG A 43 17.94 -5.79 2.24
N GLY A 44 18.02 -5.45 3.52
CA GLY A 44 16.88 -5.58 4.44
C GLY A 44 15.79 -4.58 4.07
N TYR A 45 14.68 -5.05 3.49
CA TYR A 45 13.51 -4.20 3.22
C TYR A 45 12.40 -4.43 4.24
N ILE A 46 11.99 -3.37 4.93
CA ILE A 46 10.81 -3.35 5.80
C ILE A 46 9.65 -2.77 4.96
N PHE A 47 8.74 -3.62 4.47
CA PHE A 47 7.52 -3.18 3.78
C PHE A 47 6.37 -3.20 4.79
N GLY A 48 6.23 -2.12 5.55
CA GLY A 48 5.25 -2.04 6.63
C GLY A 48 5.33 -3.23 7.60
N LYS A 49 4.26 -3.44 8.38
CA LYS A 49 4.24 -4.49 9.42
C LYS A 49 4.02 -5.90 8.90
N ASN A 50 3.51 -6.09 7.68
CA ASN A 50 3.25 -7.41 7.09
C ASN A 50 3.70 -7.54 5.62
N ASN A 51 4.88 -6.98 5.32
CA ASN A 51 5.49 -7.01 3.99
C ASN A 51 4.62 -6.42 2.86
N GLY A 52 3.82 -5.38 3.15
CA GLY A 52 2.97 -4.71 2.18
C GLY A 52 2.73 -3.23 2.50
N VAL A 53 2.78 -2.40 1.46
CA VAL A 53 2.48 -0.96 1.53
C VAL A 53 1.65 -0.55 0.33
N ILE A 54 0.81 0.47 0.50
CA ILE A 54 0.02 1.10 -0.56
C ILE A 54 0.58 2.50 -0.77
N VAL A 55 0.95 2.83 -1.99
CA VAL A 55 1.51 4.14 -2.33
C VAL A 55 0.80 4.76 -3.51
N GLY A 56 0.71 6.08 -3.57
CA GLY A 56 0.06 6.75 -4.70
C GLY A 56 -0.16 8.23 -4.45
N PHE A 57 -0.87 8.88 -5.38
CA PHE A 57 -1.20 10.29 -5.28
C PHE A 57 -2.67 10.46 -4.90
N GLY A 58 -2.90 11.11 -3.76
CA GLY A 58 -4.25 11.49 -3.31
C GLY A 58 -4.90 12.48 -4.27
N ILE A 59 -6.21 12.36 -4.48
CA ILE A 59 -6.95 13.24 -5.39
C ILE A 59 -7.14 14.65 -4.83
N LEU A 60 -7.16 14.80 -3.51
CA LEU A 60 -7.50 16.04 -2.84
C LEU A 60 -6.34 17.05 -2.79
N ASP A 61 -5.11 16.57 -2.64
CA ASP A 61 -3.94 17.40 -2.37
C ASP A 61 -2.77 17.16 -3.33
N ASN A 62 -2.90 16.22 -4.27
CA ASN A 62 -1.82 15.74 -5.15
C ASN A 62 -0.55 15.36 -4.37
N GLN A 63 -0.67 15.03 -3.09
CA GLN A 63 0.47 14.60 -2.29
C GLN A 63 0.70 13.12 -2.48
N PHE A 64 1.99 12.76 -2.49
CA PHE A 64 2.40 11.37 -2.45
C PHE A 64 2.13 10.79 -1.06
N LYS A 65 1.29 9.77 -1.00
CA LYS A 65 0.91 9.09 0.22
C LYS A 65 1.47 7.67 0.22
N ALA A 66 1.84 7.19 1.39
CA ALA A 66 2.20 5.80 1.63
C ALA A 66 1.50 5.31 2.89
N TYR A 67 0.83 4.17 2.82
CA TYR A 67 0.09 3.56 3.92
C TYR A 67 0.53 2.10 4.10
N ASP A 68 0.39 1.59 5.32
CA ASP A 68 0.50 0.14 5.57
C ASP A 68 -0.67 -0.59 4.88
N LEU A 69 -0.40 -1.77 4.33
CA LEU A 69 -1.42 -2.65 3.76
C LEU A 69 -2.33 -3.26 4.84
N LEU A 70 -1.93 -3.25 6.11
CA LEU A 70 -2.71 -3.80 7.21
C LEU A 70 -3.86 -2.89 7.64
N CYS A 71 -4.99 -3.53 7.95
CA CYS A 71 -6.10 -2.85 8.59
C CYS A 71 -5.72 -2.45 10.03
N PRO A 72 -5.70 -1.14 10.38
CA PRO A 72 -5.31 -0.66 11.71
C PRO A 72 -6.29 -1.07 12.80
N ASN A 73 -7.53 -1.37 12.42
CA ASN A 73 -8.61 -1.77 13.33
C ASN A 73 -8.74 -3.31 13.48
N CYS A 74 -8.06 -4.10 12.64
CA CYS A 74 -8.03 -5.56 12.77
C CYS A 74 -6.67 -6.09 13.23
N TYR A 75 -5.65 -5.25 13.23
CA TYR A 75 -4.34 -5.61 13.76
C TYR A 75 -4.43 -5.88 15.26
N ASN A 76 -4.25 -7.15 15.64
CA ASN A 76 -3.88 -7.55 17.00
C ASN A 76 -2.57 -8.36 16.94
N GLU A 77 -1.97 -8.62 18.09
CA GLU A 77 -0.63 -9.24 18.18
C GLU A 77 -0.50 -10.59 17.43
N SER A 78 -1.62 -11.27 17.16
CA SER A 78 -1.63 -12.63 16.58
C SER A 78 -2.32 -12.75 15.21
N LYS A 79 -3.09 -11.74 14.77
CA LYS A 79 -3.88 -11.77 13.55
C LYS A 79 -3.82 -10.43 12.82
N TYR A 80 -3.50 -10.52 11.54
CA TYR A 80 -3.43 -9.39 10.63
C TYR A 80 -4.37 -9.62 9.46
N LYS A 81 -4.92 -8.53 8.93
CA LYS A 81 -5.76 -8.55 7.74
C LYS A 81 -5.33 -7.45 6.80
N ASN A 82 -4.92 -7.85 5.59
CA ASN A 82 -4.59 -6.93 4.53
C ASN A 82 -5.86 -6.25 4.03
N LEU A 83 -5.70 -4.99 3.67
CA LEU A 83 -6.69 -4.17 2.98
C LEU A 83 -6.62 -4.48 1.49
N THR A 84 -7.77 -4.41 0.82
CA THR A 84 -7.86 -4.52 -0.64
C THR A 84 -8.12 -3.14 -1.21
N VAL A 85 -7.32 -2.70 -2.16
CA VAL A 85 -7.51 -1.41 -2.83
C VAL A 85 -8.56 -1.55 -3.92
N ASN A 86 -9.48 -0.58 -4.02
CA ASN A 86 -10.47 -0.52 -5.09
C ASN A 86 -10.11 0.57 -6.11
N SER A 87 -10.76 0.53 -7.27
CA SER A 87 -10.55 1.47 -8.38
C SER A 87 -10.89 2.92 -8.04
N ASN A 88 -11.70 3.15 -6.99
CA ASN A 88 -12.12 4.48 -6.55
C ASN A 88 -11.11 5.15 -5.62
N GLY A 89 -9.94 4.54 -5.37
CA GLY A 89 -8.94 5.10 -4.45
C GLY A 89 -9.36 4.96 -2.99
N GLN A 90 -10.08 3.90 -2.67
CA GLN A 90 -10.38 3.51 -1.31
C GLN A 90 -9.80 2.12 -1.05
N THR A 91 -9.65 1.78 0.22
CA THR A 91 -9.33 0.42 0.64
C THR A 91 -10.45 -0.18 1.44
N TYR A 92 -10.56 -1.50 1.41
CA TYR A 92 -11.58 -2.26 2.09
C TYR A 92 -10.96 -3.35 2.97
N CYS A 93 -11.46 -3.48 4.20
CA CYS A 93 -11.13 -4.61 5.06
C CYS A 93 -12.24 -5.66 5.02
N SER A 94 -11.93 -6.86 4.53
CA SER A 94 -12.88 -7.97 4.50
C SER A 94 -13.32 -8.48 5.88
N ASN A 95 -12.56 -8.19 6.94
CA ASN A 95 -12.84 -8.63 8.30
C ASN A 95 -13.78 -7.67 9.04
N CYS A 96 -13.38 -6.40 9.20
CA CYS A 96 -14.18 -5.40 9.93
C CYS A 96 -15.11 -4.57 9.03
N LYS A 97 -15.13 -4.85 7.72
CA LYS A 97 -16.02 -4.25 6.72
C LYS A 97 -15.88 -2.73 6.56
N ARG A 98 -14.81 -2.14 7.11
CA ARG A 98 -14.51 -0.70 6.98
C ARG A 98 -13.92 -0.39 5.62
N TYR A 99 -14.30 0.77 5.10
CA TYR A 99 -13.65 1.42 3.97
C TYR A 99 -12.77 2.57 4.46
N TYR A 100 -11.60 2.73 3.86
CA TYR A 100 -10.71 3.86 4.12
C TYR A 100 -10.47 4.63 2.84
N ASP A 101 -10.48 5.95 2.94
CA ASP A 101 -10.16 6.85 1.83
C ASP A 101 -8.64 7.00 1.73
N LEU A 102 -8.03 6.72 0.57
CA LEU A 102 -6.56 6.79 0.40
C LEU A 102 -6.04 8.21 0.18
N SER A 103 -6.91 9.20 -0.03
CA SER A 103 -6.50 10.61 -0.10
C SER A 103 -6.32 11.19 1.30
N THR A 104 -7.12 10.74 2.27
CA THR A 104 -7.11 11.23 3.66
C THR A 104 -6.53 10.24 4.68
N GLY A 105 -6.55 8.94 4.39
CA GLY A 105 -6.24 7.86 5.32
C GLY A 105 -7.33 7.58 6.37
N LEU A 106 -8.48 8.27 6.30
CA LEU A 106 -9.55 8.16 7.29
C LEU A 106 -10.57 7.07 6.92
N VAL A 107 -11.36 6.64 7.92
CA VAL A 107 -12.49 5.72 7.68
C VAL A 107 -13.56 6.46 6.89
N ALA A 108 -13.81 6.00 5.66
CA ALA A 108 -14.82 6.57 4.76
C ALA A 108 -16.21 5.98 4.98
N SER A 109 -16.28 4.72 5.42
CA SER A 109 -17.55 4.02 5.69
C SER A 109 -17.36 2.83 6.64
N GLY A 110 -18.44 2.49 7.37
CA GLY A 110 -18.45 1.50 8.43
C GLY A 110 -18.38 2.12 9.82
N GLU A 111 -18.11 1.28 10.82
CA GLU A 111 -17.94 1.75 12.20
C GLU A 111 -16.69 2.64 12.33
N GLY A 112 -16.77 3.69 13.15
CA GLY A 112 -15.63 4.55 13.46
C GLY A 112 -14.43 3.78 14.01
N GLY A 113 -13.25 4.38 13.95
CA GLY A 113 -12.04 3.72 14.45
C GLY A 113 -10.75 4.45 14.08
N LYS A 114 -9.65 3.72 14.17
CA LYS A 114 -8.31 4.22 13.85
C LYS A 114 -8.18 4.51 12.36
N ALA A 115 -7.51 5.61 12.03
CA ALA A 115 -7.06 5.92 10.67
C ALA A 115 -5.96 4.94 10.23
N MET A 116 -5.72 4.87 8.91
CA MET A 116 -4.64 4.09 8.33
C MET A 116 -3.27 4.53 8.87
N ILE A 117 -2.36 3.56 9.02
CA ILE A 117 -0.97 3.86 9.39
C ILE A 117 -0.30 4.48 8.16
N GLN A 118 -0.05 5.78 8.23
CA GLN A 118 0.62 6.51 7.16
C GLN A 118 2.13 6.58 7.43
N TYR A 119 2.92 6.25 6.42
CA TYR A 119 4.37 6.43 6.43
C TYR A 119 4.75 7.78 5.84
N ARG A 120 5.92 8.29 6.26
CA ARG A 120 6.50 9.46 5.61
C ARG A 120 7.11 9.01 4.32
N ALA A 121 6.52 9.41 3.20
CA ALA A 121 7.06 9.07 1.89
C ALA A 121 7.26 10.29 1.01
N SER A 122 8.30 10.20 0.19
CA SER A 122 8.60 11.17 -0.86
C SER A 122 8.93 10.44 -2.15
N THR A 123 8.66 11.11 -3.26
CA THR A 123 9.02 10.64 -4.60
C THR A 123 9.68 11.79 -5.36
N SER A 124 10.70 11.47 -6.16
CA SER A 124 11.34 12.41 -7.10
C SER A 124 10.62 12.49 -8.45
N GLY A 125 9.48 11.80 -8.61
CA GLY A 125 8.66 11.79 -9.81
C GLY A 125 8.45 10.38 -10.38
N PRO A 126 7.88 10.26 -11.59
CA PRO A 126 7.45 8.97 -12.17
C PRO A 126 8.57 7.94 -12.37
N ASN A 127 9.82 8.39 -12.54
CA ASN A 127 11.01 7.53 -12.64
C ASN A 127 11.94 7.68 -11.42
N GLY A 128 11.40 8.15 -10.30
CA GLY A 128 12.15 8.56 -9.12
C GLY A 128 12.36 7.47 -8.07
N THR A 129 13.21 7.76 -7.09
CA THR A 129 13.37 6.92 -5.89
C THR A 129 12.18 7.12 -4.95
N LEU A 130 11.59 6.01 -4.50
CA LEU A 130 10.60 5.96 -3.44
C LEU A 130 11.31 5.78 -2.10
N VAL A 131 11.20 6.77 -1.21
CA VAL A 131 11.71 6.68 0.17
C VAL A 131 10.51 6.61 1.10
N ILE A 132 10.45 5.57 1.94
CA ILE A 132 9.41 5.37 2.95
C ILE A 132 10.12 5.25 4.30
N ASN A 133 9.81 6.17 5.24
CA ASN A 133 10.34 6.21 6.61
C ASN A 133 9.24 5.91 7.63
#